data_AF-A0A897NPU4-F1
#
_entry.id   AF-A0A897NPU4-F1
#
_cell.length_a   1.000
_cell.length_b   1.000
_cell.length_c   1.000
_cell.angle_alpha   90.00
_cell.angle_beta   90.00
_cell.angle_gamma   90.00
#
_symmetry.space_group_name_H-M   'P 1'
#
loop_
_entity.id
_entity.type
_entity.pdbx_description
1 polymer ?
#
loop_
_entity_poly.entity_id
_entity_poly.type
_entity_poly.pdbx_seq_one_letter_code
_entity_poly.pdbx_strand_id
1 'polypeptide(L)'
;MTSSESAVHRVSTRSLPRIDTRPAAGALALATAGALLIARVALNAGFVPAFAGSMATLRLVATLGPALAAVVLATTTADGVERIGLAFVAVFGALAAAVPTVAVGAVVAITGGGALAVGRRWVRAERHADWHLLPVVAIVGAVGLSLLGAIGVEPTTLSTLGTHLFLLGGAATPALLAHGRADWAFGGVVAAALVAVGTTAPFVTGAVTLVAGGVVGASLLVLAVGTCGLVTTVSAGVRQRHWSAAIGAALLVVGGVPATVPRALAVVLGLLLLVEPRGGVSA
;
A
#
# COMPACT_ATOMS: atom_id res chain seq x y z
N MET A 1 -0.13 -42.09 53.53
CA MET A 1 0.48 -43.04 52.58
C MET A 1 -0.47 -43.14 51.40
N THR A 2 -0.35 -42.24 50.42
CA THR A 2 0.46 -42.31 49.19
C THR A 2 -0.32 -42.88 48.00
N SER A 3 -0.36 -42.07 46.94
CA SER A 3 -0.44 -42.45 45.52
C SER A 3 -1.73 -43.07 44.99
N SER A 4 -2.44 -42.32 44.15
CA SER A 4 -2.52 -42.66 42.72
C SER A 4 -3.15 -41.54 41.88
N GLU A 5 -2.40 -41.17 40.85
CA GLU A 5 -2.90 -40.72 39.54
C GLU A 5 -3.57 -39.35 39.44
N SER A 6 -2.75 -38.36 39.74
CA SER A 6 -2.58 -37.20 38.88
C SER A 6 -2.16 -37.60 37.45
N ALA A 7 -3.11 -38.14 36.67
CA ALA A 7 -3.02 -38.18 35.21
C ALA A 7 -3.29 -36.77 34.65
N VAL A 8 -2.37 -35.86 34.95
CA VAL A 8 -2.26 -34.56 34.29
C VAL A 8 -2.00 -34.85 32.82
N HIS A 9 -3.07 -34.78 32.04
CA HIS A 9 -3.01 -34.74 30.59
C HIS A 9 -2.30 -33.43 30.22
N ARG A 10 -0.97 -33.47 30.27
CA ARG A 10 -0.08 -32.46 29.71
C ARG A 10 -0.21 -32.60 28.19
N VAL A 11 -1.32 -32.08 27.66
CA VAL A 11 -1.42 -31.75 26.25
C VAL A 11 -0.36 -30.70 26.03
N SER A 12 0.80 -31.17 25.56
CA SER A 12 1.84 -30.33 25.01
C SER A 12 1.22 -29.68 23.76
N THR A 13 0.58 -28.53 23.95
CA THR A 13 0.20 -27.65 22.86
C THR A 13 1.51 -27.22 22.24
N ARG A 14 1.91 -27.96 21.20
CA ARG A 14 2.98 -27.60 20.29
C ARG A 14 2.64 -26.19 19.82
N SER A 15 3.31 -25.18 20.37
CA SER A 15 3.17 -23.80 19.92
C SER A 15 3.49 -23.79 18.44
N LEU A 16 2.45 -23.79 17.61
CA LEU A 16 2.60 -23.50 16.20
C LEU A 16 3.34 -22.17 16.11
N PRO A 17 4.29 -22.02 15.16
CA PRO A 17 4.97 -20.75 14.96
C PRO A 17 3.90 -19.67 14.84
N ARG A 18 3.91 -18.70 15.78
CA ARG A 18 2.97 -17.59 15.78
C ARG A 18 3.28 -16.75 14.56
N ILE A 19 2.64 -17.06 13.44
CA ILE A 19 2.74 -16.25 12.23
C ILE A 19 2.16 -14.90 12.60
N ASP A 20 3.00 -13.85 12.56
CA ASP A 20 2.50 -12.49 12.67
C ASP A 20 1.52 -12.27 11.52
N THR A 21 0.23 -12.14 11.88
CA THR A 21 -0.89 -12.11 10.92
C THR A 21 -0.84 -10.89 10.00
N ARG A 22 -0.23 -9.80 10.48
CA ARG A 22 -0.12 -8.51 9.78
C ARG A 22 0.83 -8.55 8.58
N PRO A 23 2.12 -8.93 8.72
CA PRO A 23 3.00 -9.08 7.57
C PRO A 23 2.50 -10.18 6.62
N ALA A 24 1.84 -11.23 7.11
CA ALA A 24 1.23 -12.23 6.24
C ALA A 24 0.09 -11.64 5.38
N ALA A 25 -0.81 -10.87 5.98
CA ALA A 25 -1.87 -10.16 5.26
C ALA A 25 -1.29 -9.13 4.27
N GLY A 26 -0.27 -8.38 4.68
CA GLY A 26 0.43 -7.44 3.81
C GLY A 26 1.12 -8.15 2.64
N ALA A 27 1.76 -9.30 2.86
CA ALA A 27 2.41 -10.08 1.82
C ALA A 27 1.40 -10.62 0.78
N LEU A 28 0.21 -11.04 1.22
CA LEU A 28 -0.88 -11.42 0.31
C LEU A 28 -1.31 -10.24 -0.57
N ALA A 29 -1.54 -9.07 0.03
CA ALA A 29 -1.88 -7.86 -0.70
C ALA A 29 -0.76 -7.47 -1.69
N LEU A 30 0.50 -7.58 -1.27
CA LEU A 30 1.66 -7.23 -2.10
C LEU A 30 1.83 -8.18 -3.27
N ALA A 31 1.69 -9.49 -3.05
CA ALA A 31 1.81 -10.50 -4.10
C ALA A 31 0.74 -10.32 -5.18
N THR A 32 -0.51 -10.11 -4.76
CA THR A 32 -1.65 -9.95 -5.68
C THR A 32 -1.61 -8.63 -6.44
N ALA A 33 -1.29 -7.50 -5.79
CA ALA A 33 -1.07 -6.22 -6.46
C ALA A 33 0.16 -6.26 -7.39
N GLY A 34 1.23 -6.92 -6.95
CA GLY A 34 2.47 -7.10 -7.70
C GLY A 34 2.26 -7.90 -8.99
N ALA A 35 1.46 -8.97 -8.94
CA ALA A 35 1.13 -9.75 -10.13
C ALA A 35 0.46 -8.89 -11.21
N LEU A 36 -0.46 -8.00 -10.83
CA LEU A 36 -1.11 -7.09 -11.77
C LEU A 36 -0.12 -6.05 -12.32
N LEU A 37 0.76 -5.50 -11.49
CA LEU A 37 1.80 -4.58 -11.93
C LEU A 37 2.73 -5.23 -12.96
N ILE A 38 3.24 -6.43 -12.65
CA ILE A 38 4.13 -7.19 -13.53
C ILE A 38 3.45 -7.46 -14.87
N ALA A 39 2.20 -7.91 -14.87
CA ALA A 39 1.46 -8.17 -16.10
C ALA A 39 1.26 -6.91 -16.95
N ARG A 40 0.99 -5.75 -16.32
CA ARG A 40 0.86 -4.46 -17.02
C ARG A 40 2.17 -4.04 -17.68
N VAL A 41 3.29 -4.16 -16.96
CA VAL A 41 4.61 -3.85 -17.49
C VAL A 41 4.99 -4.81 -18.62
N ALA A 42 4.77 -6.11 -18.44
CA ALA A 42 5.04 -7.13 -19.45
C ALA A 42 4.29 -6.86 -20.76
N LEU A 43 2.97 -6.61 -20.68
CA LEU A 43 2.16 -6.28 -21.85
C LEU A 43 2.62 -4.99 -22.53
N ASN A 44 3.00 -3.96 -21.75
CA ASN A 44 3.47 -2.70 -22.32
C ASN A 44 4.84 -2.84 -23.00
N ALA A 45 5.70 -3.72 -22.50
CA ALA A 45 6.97 -4.07 -23.11
C ALA A 45 6.82 -5.05 -24.30
N GLY A 46 5.59 -5.40 -24.70
CA GLY A 46 5.32 -6.32 -25.80
C GLY A 46 5.53 -7.80 -25.45
N PHE A 47 5.72 -8.13 -24.18
CA PHE A 47 5.85 -9.52 -23.73
C PHE A 47 4.47 -10.19 -23.62
N VAL A 48 4.31 -11.27 -24.40
CA VAL A 48 3.36 -12.37 -24.21
C VAL A 48 1.86 -12.02 -24.37
N PRO A 49 1.18 -12.52 -25.43
CA PRO A 49 -0.27 -12.39 -25.61
C PRO A 49 -1.11 -13.02 -24.49
N ALA A 50 -0.57 -14.02 -23.79
CA ALA A 50 -1.28 -14.75 -22.73
C ALA A 50 -1.71 -13.87 -21.55
N PHE A 51 -0.96 -12.80 -21.21
CA PHE A 51 -1.36 -11.89 -20.13
C PHE A 51 -2.60 -11.06 -20.47
N ALA A 52 -2.85 -10.80 -21.76
CA ALA A 52 -4.01 -10.02 -22.18
C ALA A 52 -5.32 -10.76 -21.86
N GLY A 53 -5.36 -12.08 -22.12
CA GLY A 53 -6.50 -12.94 -21.80
C GLY A 53 -6.76 -13.11 -20.31
N SER A 54 -5.74 -12.93 -19.46
CA SER A 54 -5.85 -13.07 -18.00
C SER A 54 -6.02 -11.74 -17.24
N MET A 55 -6.05 -10.60 -17.93
CA MET A 55 -6.05 -9.28 -17.27
C MET A 55 -7.28 -9.05 -16.39
N ALA A 56 -8.45 -9.56 -16.78
CA ALA A 56 -9.66 -9.48 -15.95
C ALA A 56 -9.47 -10.25 -14.63
N THR A 57 -8.95 -11.48 -14.71
CA THR A 57 -8.62 -12.31 -13.54
C THR A 57 -7.57 -11.65 -12.65
N LEU A 58 -6.50 -11.10 -13.23
CA LEU A 58 -5.45 -10.42 -12.49
C LEU A 58 -5.97 -9.16 -11.78
N ARG A 59 -6.87 -8.39 -12.41
CA ARG A 59 -7.54 -7.24 -11.76
C ARG A 59 -8.42 -7.68 -10.60
N LEU A 60 -9.18 -8.77 -10.78
CA LEU A 60 -10.00 -9.34 -9.73
C LEU A 60 -9.13 -9.78 -8.53
N VAL A 61 -8.08 -10.56 -8.78
CA VAL A 61 -7.14 -11.03 -7.76
C VAL A 61 -6.44 -9.87 -7.05
N ALA A 62 -5.98 -8.86 -7.78
CA ALA A 62 -5.36 -7.65 -7.20
C ALA A 62 -6.33 -6.76 -6.43
N THR A 63 -7.65 -6.94 -6.59
CA THR A 63 -8.66 -6.26 -5.79
C THR A 63 -9.00 -7.08 -4.55
N LEU A 64 -9.23 -8.38 -4.72
CA LEU A 64 -9.59 -9.29 -3.63
C LEU A 64 -8.45 -9.51 -2.65
N GLY A 65 -7.19 -9.58 -3.10
CA GLY A 65 -6.04 -9.79 -2.21
C GLY A 65 -5.92 -8.71 -1.13
N PRO A 66 -5.83 -7.41 -1.50
CA PRO A 66 -5.90 -6.31 -0.54
C PRO A 66 -7.21 -6.27 0.26
N ALA A 67 -8.37 -6.55 -0.35
CA ALA A 67 -9.63 -6.57 0.39
C ALA A 67 -9.64 -7.65 1.50
N LEU A 68 -9.17 -8.85 1.20
CA LEU A 68 -9.04 -9.95 2.16
C LEU A 68 -8.00 -9.63 3.25
N ALA A 69 -6.87 -9.02 2.87
CA ALA A 69 -5.89 -8.53 3.83
C ALA A 69 -6.50 -7.50 4.80
N ALA A 70 -7.36 -6.60 4.31
CA ALA A 70 -8.10 -5.68 5.17
C ALA A 70 -9.06 -6.41 6.13
N VAL A 71 -9.73 -7.50 5.71
CA VAL A 71 -10.54 -8.35 6.62
C VAL A 71 -9.69 -8.97 7.72
N VAL A 72 -8.53 -9.53 7.38
CA VAL A 72 -7.60 -10.11 8.36
C VAL A 72 -7.13 -9.05 9.37
N LEU A 73 -6.83 -7.84 8.91
CA LEU A 73 -6.45 -6.74 9.80
C LEU A 73 -7.63 -6.25 10.66
N ALA A 74 -8.84 -6.19 10.11
CA ALA A 74 -10.04 -5.80 10.86
C ALA A 74 -10.37 -6.79 11.99
N THR A 75 -10.23 -8.09 11.74
CA THR A 75 -10.49 -9.14 12.73
C THR A 75 -9.42 -9.24 13.82
N THR A 76 -8.23 -8.70 13.57
CA THR A 76 -7.10 -8.73 14.51
C THR A 76 -6.88 -7.44 15.28
N THR A 77 -7.51 -6.32 14.89
CA THR A 77 -7.43 -5.08 15.67
C THR A 77 -8.42 -5.08 16.84
N ALA A 78 -7.98 -4.55 17.99
CA ALA A 78 -8.80 -4.42 19.19
C ALA A 78 -9.66 -3.14 19.20
N ASP A 79 -9.34 -2.16 18.37
CA ASP A 79 -10.06 -0.87 18.33
C ASP A 79 -11.23 -0.92 17.35
N GLY A 80 -12.41 -0.58 17.86
CA GLY A 80 -13.64 -0.62 17.09
C GLY A 80 -13.66 0.31 15.88
N VAL A 81 -13.05 1.50 15.97
CA VAL A 81 -13.09 2.49 14.89
C VAL A 81 -12.18 2.08 13.74
N GLU A 82 -10.98 1.59 14.04
CA GLU A 82 -10.10 1.01 13.01
C GLU A 82 -10.74 -0.23 12.38
N ARG A 83 -11.36 -1.10 13.19
CA ARG A 83 -12.08 -2.27 12.69
C ARG A 83 -13.18 -1.88 11.71
N ILE A 84 -13.98 -0.87 12.05
CA ILE A 84 -15.05 -0.36 11.18
C ILE A 84 -14.44 0.18 9.88
N GLY A 85 -13.42 1.04 9.96
CA GLY A 85 -12.75 1.59 8.78
C GLY A 85 -12.24 0.51 7.83
N LEU A 86 -11.58 -0.51 8.36
CA LEU A 86 -11.07 -1.65 7.59
C LEU A 86 -12.18 -2.54 7.03
N ALA A 87 -13.27 -2.74 7.77
CA ALA A 87 -14.42 -3.49 7.29
C ALA A 87 -15.08 -2.79 6.08
N PHE A 88 -15.21 -1.46 6.12
CA PHE A 88 -15.71 -0.68 4.99
C PHE A 88 -14.79 -0.81 3.77
N VAL A 89 -13.47 -0.61 3.96
CA VAL A 89 -12.47 -0.77 2.89
C VAL A 89 -12.53 -2.17 2.27
N ALA A 90 -12.62 -3.21 3.10
CA ALA A 90 -12.67 -4.59 2.66
C ALA A 90 -13.94 -4.90 1.86
N VAL A 91 -15.12 -4.61 2.42
CA VAL A 91 -16.41 -4.97 1.83
C VAL A 91 -16.64 -4.20 0.53
N PHE A 92 -16.50 -2.88 0.56
CA PHE A 92 -16.74 -2.07 -0.63
C PHE A 92 -15.63 -2.21 -1.68
N GLY A 93 -14.38 -2.45 -1.25
CA GLY A 93 -13.28 -2.80 -2.14
C GLY A 93 -13.56 -4.08 -2.92
N ALA A 94 -14.03 -5.13 -2.23
CA ALA A 94 -14.41 -6.39 -2.88
C ALA A 94 -15.67 -6.23 -3.76
N LEU A 95 -16.69 -5.50 -3.29
CA LEU A 95 -17.92 -5.26 -4.07
C LEU A 95 -17.63 -4.48 -5.36
N ALA A 96 -16.69 -3.53 -5.34
CA ALA A 96 -16.30 -2.77 -6.53
C ALA A 96 -15.69 -3.64 -7.65
N ALA A 97 -15.19 -4.84 -7.34
CA ALA A 97 -14.75 -5.79 -8.35
C ALA A 97 -15.91 -6.52 -9.06
N ALA A 98 -17.09 -6.60 -8.44
CA ALA A 98 -18.23 -7.35 -8.96
C ALA A 98 -19.40 -6.47 -9.42
N VAL A 99 -19.58 -5.30 -8.80
CA VAL A 99 -20.78 -4.48 -8.95
C VAL A 99 -20.40 -3.03 -9.30
N PRO A 100 -20.47 -2.64 -10.59
CA PRO A 100 -20.09 -1.30 -11.04
C PRO A 100 -20.89 -0.16 -10.38
N THR A 101 -22.16 -0.40 -10.03
CA THR A 101 -23.03 0.60 -9.39
C THR A 101 -22.58 0.97 -7.97
N VAL A 102 -21.67 0.20 -7.37
CA VAL A 102 -21.11 0.46 -6.04
C VAL A 102 -19.93 1.44 -6.10
N ALA A 103 -19.54 1.93 -7.28
CA ALA A 103 -18.36 2.78 -7.47
C ALA A 103 -18.29 3.97 -6.48
N VAL A 104 -19.37 4.74 -6.34
CA VAL A 104 -19.43 5.88 -5.40
C VAL A 104 -19.25 5.41 -3.95
N GLY A 105 -19.97 4.36 -3.55
CA GLY A 105 -19.85 3.76 -2.23
C GLY A 105 -18.43 3.27 -1.94
N ALA A 106 -17.76 2.69 -2.95
CA ALA A 106 -16.37 2.26 -2.86
C ALA A 106 -15.40 3.43 -2.72
N VAL A 107 -15.60 4.53 -3.45
CA VAL A 107 -14.77 5.74 -3.26
C VAL A 107 -14.88 6.25 -1.82
N VAL A 108 -16.09 6.38 -1.28
CA VAL A 108 -16.33 6.85 0.09
C VAL A 108 -15.75 5.86 1.11
N ALA A 109 -15.99 4.57 0.95
CA ALA A 109 -15.54 3.55 1.88
C ALA A 109 -14.02 3.38 1.89
N ILE A 110 -13.36 3.39 0.73
CA ILE A 110 -11.91 3.25 0.62
C ILE A 110 -11.21 4.50 1.16
N THR A 111 -11.69 5.69 0.78
CA THR A 111 -11.09 6.96 1.22
C THR A 111 -11.38 7.23 2.69
N GLY A 112 -12.66 7.25 3.07
CA GLY A 112 -13.10 7.54 4.44
C GLY A 112 -12.75 6.43 5.42
N GLY A 113 -13.02 5.16 5.07
CA GLY A 113 -12.66 4.02 5.90
C GLY A 113 -11.14 3.85 6.04
N GLY A 114 -10.40 4.07 4.96
CA GLY A 114 -8.93 4.09 4.97
C GLY A 114 -8.37 5.22 5.85
N ALA A 115 -8.89 6.45 5.69
CA ALA A 115 -8.51 7.59 6.52
C ALA A 115 -8.81 7.36 8.01
N LEU A 116 -9.99 6.80 8.33
CA LEU A 116 -10.36 6.45 9.70
C LEU A 116 -9.42 5.40 10.29
N ALA A 117 -9.14 4.32 9.57
CA ALA A 117 -8.26 3.26 10.03
C ALA A 117 -6.83 3.76 10.27
N VAL A 118 -6.27 4.50 9.30
CA VAL A 118 -4.92 5.07 9.38
C VAL A 118 -4.85 6.14 10.47
N GLY A 119 -5.82 7.03 10.57
CA GLY A 119 -5.86 8.10 11.58
C GLY A 119 -5.96 7.54 13.01
N ARG A 120 -6.81 6.53 13.24
CA ARG A 120 -6.90 5.88 14.55
C ARG A 120 -5.61 5.15 14.93
N ARG A 121 -4.93 4.55 13.95
CA ARG A 121 -3.62 3.91 14.15
C ARG A 121 -2.53 4.94 14.45
N TRP A 122 -2.55 6.10 13.79
CA TRP A 122 -1.63 7.21 14.05
C TRP A 122 -1.74 7.71 15.50
N VAL A 123 -2.97 7.96 15.95
CA VAL A 123 -3.24 8.39 17.34
C VAL A 123 -2.77 7.35 18.34
N ARG A 124 -3.02 6.05 18.09
CA ARG A 124 -2.57 4.96 18.98
C ARG A 124 -1.06 4.76 18.98
N ALA A 125 -0.35 5.19 17.95
CA ALA A 125 1.10 5.18 17.92
C ALA A 125 1.72 6.34 18.73
N GLU A 126 0.91 7.12 19.45
CA GLU A 126 1.29 8.32 20.22
C GLU A 126 2.10 9.34 19.39
N ARG A 127 1.89 9.31 18.06
CA ARG A 127 2.51 10.25 17.14
C ARG A 127 1.76 11.56 17.22
N HIS A 128 2.46 12.61 17.61
CA HIS A 128 1.91 13.96 17.66
C HIS A 128 1.58 14.45 16.24
N ALA A 129 0.69 15.42 16.14
CA ALA A 129 0.30 16.07 14.89
C ALA A 129 1.43 17.01 14.42
N ASP A 130 2.56 16.40 14.06
CA ASP A 130 3.75 17.10 13.61
C ASP A 130 3.88 17.00 12.08
N TRP A 131 4.97 17.56 11.55
CA TRP A 131 5.32 17.50 10.13
C TRP A 131 5.37 16.06 9.56
N HIS A 132 5.55 15.03 10.41
CA HIS A 132 5.48 13.62 10.04
C HIS A 132 4.08 13.16 9.57
N LEU A 133 3.01 13.91 9.90
CA LEU A 133 1.65 13.60 9.44
C LEU A 133 1.42 13.97 7.97
N LEU A 134 2.22 14.89 7.42
CA LEU A 134 2.11 15.37 6.04
C LEU A 134 2.10 14.25 4.98
N PRO A 135 3.04 13.27 4.97
CA PRO A 135 3.00 12.17 4.01
C PRO A 135 1.71 11.34 4.09
N VAL A 136 1.18 11.14 5.30
CA VAL A 136 -0.04 10.36 5.52
C VAL A 136 -1.25 11.09 4.93
N VAL A 137 -1.41 12.38 5.26
CA VAL A 137 -2.50 13.21 4.76
C VAL A 137 -2.42 13.36 3.24
N ALA A 138 -1.21 13.56 2.70
CA ALA A 138 -0.99 13.65 1.25
C ALA A 138 -1.40 12.34 0.54
N ILE A 139 -1.00 11.17 1.03
CA ILE A 139 -1.35 9.89 0.41
C ILE A 139 -2.86 9.58 0.53
N VAL A 140 -3.48 9.86 1.69
CA VAL A 140 -4.94 9.69 1.85
C VAL A 140 -5.69 10.65 0.92
N GLY A 141 -5.25 11.92 0.83
CA GLY A 141 -5.79 12.89 -0.11
C GLY A 141 -5.64 12.43 -1.56
N ALA A 142 -4.48 11.85 -1.91
CA ALA A 142 -4.24 11.28 -3.23
C ALA A 142 -5.24 10.18 -3.58
N VAL A 143 -5.56 9.29 -2.64
CA VAL A 143 -6.58 8.25 -2.82
C VAL A 143 -7.94 8.88 -3.12
N GLY A 144 -8.36 9.86 -2.31
CA GLY A 144 -9.66 10.52 -2.49
C GLY A 144 -9.77 11.24 -3.83
N LEU A 145 -8.81 12.11 -4.17
CA LEU A 145 -8.83 12.86 -5.43
C LEU A 145 -8.72 11.93 -6.64
N SER A 146 -7.84 10.93 -6.59
CA SER A 146 -7.67 10.00 -7.73
C SER A 146 -8.92 9.15 -7.97
N LEU A 147 -9.59 8.69 -6.91
CA LEU A 147 -10.82 7.91 -7.04
C LEU A 147 -12.02 8.76 -7.46
N LEU A 148 -12.13 10.01 -6.98
CA LEU A 148 -13.14 10.97 -7.47
C LEU A 148 -12.95 11.25 -8.97
N GLY A 149 -11.71 11.47 -9.40
CA GLY A 149 -11.37 11.61 -10.82
C GLY A 149 -11.73 10.34 -11.62
N ALA A 150 -11.50 9.15 -11.06
CA ALA A 150 -11.81 7.89 -11.71
C ALA A 150 -13.32 7.64 -11.94
N ILE A 151 -14.20 8.23 -11.11
CA ILE A 151 -15.67 8.17 -11.31
C ILE A 151 -16.21 9.34 -12.15
N GLY A 152 -15.34 10.18 -12.71
CA GLY A 152 -15.71 11.24 -13.67
C GLY A 152 -15.90 12.64 -13.06
N VAL A 153 -15.60 12.84 -11.78
CA VAL A 153 -15.59 14.18 -11.18
C VAL A 153 -14.30 14.89 -11.60
N GLU A 154 -14.40 15.86 -12.52
CA GLU A 154 -13.27 16.66 -13.03
C GLU A 154 -11.98 15.82 -13.25
N PRO A 155 -12.04 14.81 -14.13
CA PRO A 155 -11.08 13.70 -14.16
C PRO A 155 -9.64 14.15 -14.43
N THR A 156 -9.43 15.20 -15.22
CA THR A 156 -8.10 15.73 -15.55
C THR A 156 -7.44 16.41 -14.36
N THR A 157 -8.16 17.31 -13.68
CA THR A 157 -7.63 18.08 -12.56
C THR A 157 -7.42 17.19 -11.35
N LEU A 158 -8.42 16.37 -10.97
CA LEU A 158 -8.33 15.54 -9.77
C LEU A 158 -7.29 14.42 -9.89
N SER A 159 -7.13 13.80 -11.06
CA SER A 159 -6.09 12.78 -11.27
C SER A 159 -4.68 13.38 -11.25
N THR A 160 -4.50 14.60 -11.78
CA THR A 160 -3.23 15.31 -11.75
C THR A 160 -2.87 15.70 -10.31
N LEU A 161 -3.81 16.28 -9.55
CA LEU A 161 -3.59 16.61 -8.14
C LEU A 161 -3.33 15.36 -7.30
N GLY A 162 -4.10 14.28 -7.52
CA GLY A 162 -3.89 13.00 -6.86
C GLY A 162 -2.49 12.42 -7.12
N THR A 163 -2.01 12.51 -8.36
CA THR A 163 -0.65 12.10 -8.73
C THR A 163 0.40 12.89 -7.96
N HIS A 164 0.29 14.22 -7.90
CA HIS A 164 1.25 15.07 -7.19
C HIS A 164 1.24 14.81 -5.70
N LEU A 165 0.05 14.71 -5.08
CA LEU A 165 -0.07 14.37 -3.66
C LEU A 165 0.54 13.00 -3.34
N PHE A 166 0.33 12.00 -4.20
CA PHE A 166 0.91 10.68 -4.01
C PHE A 166 2.44 10.72 -4.08
N LEU A 167 3.00 11.41 -5.08
CA LEU A 167 4.46 11.47 -5.27
C LEU A 167 5.14 12.32 -4.20
N LEU A 168 4.57 13.45 -3.82
CA LEU A 168 5.11 14.30 -2.75
C LEU A 168 4.95 13.63 -1.37
N GLY A 169 3.81 12.97 -1.12
CA GLY A 169 3.62 12.15 0.07
C GLY A 169 4.63 11.00 0.12
N GLY A 170 4.83 10.32 -1.02
CA GLY A 170 5.84 9.27 -1.25
C GLY A 170 7.27 9.75 -0.95
N ALA A 171 7.62 10.93 -1.45
CA ALA A 171 8.91 11.57 -1.20
C ALA A 171 9.17 11.83 0.29
N ALA A 172 8.11 12.15 1.04
CA ALA A 172 8.17 12.42 2.47
C ALA A 172 8.02 11.17 3.35
N THR A 173 7.71 10.00 2.78
CA THR A 173 7.60 8.74 3.55
C THR A 173 8.86 8.37 4.35
N PRO A 174 10.12 8.68 3.94
CA PRO A 174 11.30 8.38 4.75
C PRO A 174 11.18 8.94 6.16
N ALA A 175 10.58 10.12 6.33
CA ALA A 175 10.36 10.74 7.62
C ALA A 175 9.60 9.87 8.64
N LEU A 176 8.88 8.83 8.19
CA LEU A 176 8.12 7.92 9.05
C LEU A 176 8.98 6.79 9.65
N LEU A 177 10.19 6.59 9.15
CA LEU A 177 11.13 5.54 9.57
C LEU A 177 12.49 6.16 9.90
N ALA A 178 13.28 5.48 10.75
CA ALA A 178 14.69 5.85 10.83
C ALA A 178 15.35 5.52 9.48
N HIS A 179 16.35 6.27 9.05
CA HIS A 179 17.04 5.99 7.78
C HIS A 179 18.49 6.46 7.85
N GLY A 180 19.38 5.67 7.24
CA GLY A 180 20.80 6.00 7.13
C GLY A 180 21.15 6.61 5.78
N ARG A 181 22.41 7.04 5.63
CA ARG A 181 22.95 7.55 4.36
C ARG A 181 22.88 6.52 3.23
N ALA A 182 23.04 5.23 3.55
CA ALA A 182 22.97 4.14 2.57
C ALA A 182 21.57 3.99 1.96
N ASP A 183 20.51 4.22 2.74
CA ASP A 183 19.12 4.15 2.27
C ASP A 183 18.85 5.28 1.26
N TRP A 184 19.30 6.49 1.59
CA TRP A 184 19.24 7.63 0.67
C TRP A 184 20.08 7.44 -0.58
N ALA A 185 21.26 6.82 -0.46
CA ALA A 185 22.08 6.49 -1.62
C ALA A 185 21.36 5.52 -2.56
N PHE A 186 20.69 4.49 -2.01
CA PHE A 186 19.93 3.54 -2.81
C PHE A 186 18.74 4.20 -3.52
N GLY A 187 17.93 4.97 -2.79
CA GLY A 187 16.84 5.75 -3.39
C GLY A 187 17.34 6.75 -4.45
N GLY A 188 18.45 7.42 -4.16
CA GLY A 188 19.10 8.37 -5.07
C GLY A 188 19.61 7.72 -6.35
N VAL A 189 20.17 6.51 -6.28
CA VAL A 189 20.58 5.74 -7.47
C VAL A 189 19.37 5.40 -8.33
N VAL A 190 18.26 4.95 -7.74
CA VAL A 190 17.03 4.66 -8.50
C VAL A 190 16.47 5.93 -9.15
N ALA A 191 16.47 7.05 -8.43
CA ALA A 191 16.03 8.34 -8.97
C ALA A 191 16.93 8.82 -10.11
N ALA A 192 18.25 8.72 -9.97
CA ALA A 192 19.21 9.07 -11.01
C ALA A 192 19.03 8.19 -12.25
N ALA A 193 18.84 6.89 -12.07
CA ALA A 193 18.52 5.97 -13.17
C ALA A 193 17.21 6.36 -13.86
N LEU A 194 16.17 6.71 -13.10
CA LEU A 194 14.89 7.15 -13.66
C LEU A 194 15.04 8.45 -14.46
N VAL A 195 15.80 9.42 -13.96
CA VAL A 195 16.08 10.67 -14.69
C VAL A 195 16.88 10.39 -15.95
N ALA A 196 17.92 9.56 -15.89
CA ALA A 196 18.75 9.21 -17.04
C ALA A 196 17.94 8.46 -18.12
N VAL A 197 17.11 7.49 -17.74
CA VAL A 197 16.21 6.80 -18.67
C VAL A 197 15.12 7.75 -19.19
N GLY A 198 14.58 8.61 -18.33
CA GLY A 198 13.57 9.61 -18.70
C GLY A 198 14.05 10.63 -19.73
N THR A 199 15.31 11.04 -19.68
CA THR A 199 15.88 11.99 -20.65
C THR A 199 16.31 11.31 -21.95
N THR A 200 16.79 10.06 -21.90
CA THR A 200 17.21 9.30 -23.08
C THR A 200 16.05 8.64 -23.83
N ALA A 201 15.00 8.23 -23.12
CA ALA A 201 13.87 7.48 -23.64
C ALA A 201 12.53 8.00 -23.05
N PRO A 202 12.13 9.26 -23.37
CA PRO A 202 10.98 9.91 -22.75
C PRO A 202 9.66 9.20 -23.03
N PHE A 203 9.46 8.67 -24.25
CA PHE A 203 8.23 7.95 -24.61
C PHE A 203 8.07 6.63 -23.85
N VAL A 204 9.15 5.85 -23.71
CA VAL A 204 9.15 4.60 -22.95
C VAL A 204 8.89 4.90 -21.47
N THR A 205 9.57 5.90 -20.92
CA THR A 205 9.40 6.30 -19.53
C THR A 205 7.98 6.79 -19.27
N GLY A 206 7.42 7.62 -20.14
CA GLY A 206 6.02 8.05 -20.07
C GLY A 206 5.04 6.88 -20.11
N ALA A 207 5.21 5.96 -21.06
CA ALA A 207 4.35 4.78 -21.19
C ALA A 207 4.41 3.88 -19.94
N VAL A 208 5.62 3.56 -19.46
CA VAL A 208 5.82 2.71 -18.28
C VAL A 208 5.27 3.39 -17.03
N THR A 209 5.52 4.68 -16.82
CA THR A 209 5.06 5.39 -15.61
C THR A 209 3.54 5.54 -15.59
N LEU A 210 2.91 5.72 -16.74
CA LEU A 210 1.45 5.70 -16.87
C LEU A 210 0.88 4.30 -16.60
N VAL A 211 1.41 3.27 -17.25
CA VAL A 211 0.87 1.90 -17.19
C VAL A 211 1.16 1.24 -15.85
N ALA A 212 2.40 1.30 -15.37
CA ALA A 212 2.86 0.68 -14.14
C ALA A 212 2.49 1.53 -12.92
N GLY A 213 2.81 2.83 -12.97
CA GLY A 213 2.64 3.74 -11.84
C GLY A 213 1.30 4.47 -11.78
N GLY A 214 0.56 4.57 -12.90
CA GLY A 214 -0.66 5.40 -12.95
C GLY A 214 -0.40 6.90 -12.89
N VAL A 215 0.83 7.31 -13.17
CA VAL A 215 1.28 8.69 -13.03
C VAL A 215 0.72 9.51 -14.19
N VAL A 216 -0.05 10.55 -13.87
CA VAL A 216 -0.66 11.46 -14.86
C VAL A 216 -0.23 12.89 -14.55
N GLY A 217 0.32 13.58 -15.55
CA GLY A 217 0.58 15.03 -15.47
C GLY A 217 1.70 15.46 -14.53
N ALA A 218 2.52 14.53 -14.00
CA ALA A 218 3.66 14.88 -13.15
C ALA A 218 4.94 15.12 -13.98
N SER A 219 5.77 16.06 -13.53
CA SER A 219 7.11 16.24 -14.10
C SER A 219 8.03 15.08 -13.75
N LEU A 220 9.04 14.85 -14.60
CA LEU A 220 10.06 13.81 -14.38
C LEU A 220 10.76 13.96 -13.02
N LEU A 221 10.97 15.20 -12.57
CA LEU A 221 11.60 15.48 -11.27
C LEU A 221 10.69 15.10 -10.10
N VAL A 222 9.40 15.44 -10.15
CA VAL A 222 8.45 15.06 -9.09
C VAL A 222 8.33 13.54 -9.00
N LEU A 223 8.30 12.87 -10.16
CA LEU A 223 8.33 11.41 -10.23
C LEU A 223 9.62 10.82 -9.63
N ALA A 224 10.79 11.35 -10.01
CA ALA A 224 12.07 10.88 -9.50
C ALA A 224 12.21 11.07 -7.98
N VAL A 225 11.77 12.21 -7.46
CA VAL A 225 11.80 12.50 -6.02
C VAL A 225 10.81 11.63 -5.25
N GLY A 226 9.58 11.43 -5.77
CA GLY A 226 8.61 10.53 -5.17
C GLY A 226 9.07 9.07 -5.11
N THR A 227 9.62 8.57 -6.22
CA THR A 227 10.18 7.22 -6.28
C THR A 227 11.40 7.05 -5.39
N CYS A 228 12.28 8.06 -5.30
CA CYS A 228 13.41 8.10 -4.37
C CYS A 228 12.95 7.85 -2.93
N GLY A 229 11.95 8.62 -2.45
CA GLY A 229 11.45 8.50 -1.08
C GLY A 229 10.80 7.15 -0.79
N LEU A 230 9.99 6.63 -1.72
CA LEU A 230 9.37 5.31 -1.58
C LEU A 230 10.40 4.18 -1.56
N VAL A 231 11.42 4.23 -2.40
CA VAL A 231 12.49 3.22 -2.42
C VAL A 231 13.35 3.30 -1.16
N THR A 232 13.64 4.53 -0.69
CA THR A 232 14.36 4.77 0.57
C THR A 232 13.59 4.21 1.77
N THR A 233 12.26 4.32 1.80
CA THR A 233 11.46 3.71 2.87
C THR A 233 11.44 2.19 2.82
N VAL A 234 11.35 1.61 1.63
CA VAL A 234 11.47 0.15 1.46
C VAL A 234 12.82 -0.32 1.99
N SER A 235 13.93 0.29 1.57
CA SER A 235 15.27 -0.11 1.99
C SER A 235 15.46 0.04 3.51
N ALA A 236 15.00 1.17 4.06
CA ALA A 236 15.08 1.44 5.50
C ALA A 236 14.27 0.41 6.31
N GLY A 237 13.05 0.09 5.86
CA GLY A 237 12.19 -0.92 6.50
C GLY A 237 12.81 -2.32 6.49
N VAL A 238 13.39 -2.73 5.36
CA VAL A 238 14.09 -4.01 5.22
C VAL A 238 15.31 -4.07 6.14
N ARG A 239 16.16 -3.02 6.14
CA ARG A 239 17.38 -2.98 6.97
C ARG A 239 17.08 -3.04 8.46
N GLN A 240 16.01 -2.39 8.91
CA GLN A 240 15.58 -2.43 10.31
C GLN A 240 14.77 -3.68 10.67
N ARG A 241 14.56 -4.61 9.73
CA ARG A 241 13.73 -5.82 9.90
C ARG A 241 12.30 -5.51 10.36
N HIS A 242 11.81 -4.31 10.06
CA HIS A 242 10.42 -3.92 10.31
C HIS A 242 9.56 -4.37 9.13
N TRP A 243 9.29 -5.68 9.06
CA TRP A 243 8.63 -6.31 7.92
C TRP A 243 7.28 -5.69 7.55
N SER A 244 6.45 -5.31 8.54
CA SER A 244 5.18 -4.62 8.27
C SER A 244 5.41 -3.30 7.52
N ALA A 245 6.34 -2.47 7.97
CA ALA A 245 6.65 -1.20 7.33
C ALA A 245 7.30 -1.38 5.96
N ALA A 246 8.18 -2.36 5.81
CA ALA A 246 8.81 -2.70 4.53
C ALA A 246 7.77 -3.14 3.49
N ILE A 247 6.86 -4.03 3.88
CA ILE A 247 5.74 -4.48 3.05
C ILE A 247 4.80 -3.32 2.74
N GLY A 248 4.55 -2.45 3.73
CA GLY A 248 3.74 -1.25 3.56
C GLY A 248 4.30 -0.29 2.51
N ALA A 249 5.59 0.03 2.61
CA ALA A 249 6.29 0.85 1.62
C ALA A 249 6.34 0.18 0.24
N ALA A 250 6.55 -1.15 0.19
CA ALA A 250 6.54 -1.90 -1.07
C ALA A 250 5.15 -1.88 -1.72
N LEU A 251 4.08 -1.95 -0.93
CA LEU A 251 2.70 -1.80 -1.40
C LEU A 251 2.43 -0.40 -1.99
N LEU A 252 3.02 0.65 -1.42
CA LEU A 252 2.94 1.99 -2.01
C LEU A 252 3.65 2.04 -3.38
N VAL A 253 4.85 1.47 -3.48
CA VAL A 253 5.58 1.37 -4.77
C VAL A 253 4.78 0.59 -5.81
N VAL A 254 4.26 -0.58 -5.42
CA VAL A 254 3.55 -1.49 -6.31
C VAL A 254 2.17 -0.97 -6.70
N GLY A 255 1.46 -0.37 -5.73
CA GLY A 255 0.16 0.25 -5.94
C GLY A 255 0.26 1.47 -6.85
N GLY A 256 1.32 2.27 -6.70
CA GLY A 256 1.49 3.52 -7.43
C GLY A 256 0.36 4.51 -7.15
N VAL A 257 0.12 5.41 -8.09
CA VAL A 257 -0.95 6.42 -7.98
C VAL A 257 -2.31 5.71 -7.94
N PRO A 258 -3.16 6.00 -6.93
CA PRO A 258 -4.40 5.27 -6.66
C PRO A 258 -5.57 5.62 -7.61
N ALA A 259 -5.31 5.66 -8.91
CA ALA A 259 -6.29 5.99 -9.97
C ALA A 259 -7.33 4.88 -10.24
N THR A 260 -7.28 3.76 -9.52
CA THR A 260 -8.22 2.63 -9.66
C THR A 260 -8.41 1.97 -8.30
N VAL A 261 -9.54 1.30 -8.10
CA VAL A 261 -9.86 0.57 -6.85
C VAL A 261 -8.75 -0.39 -6.39
N PRO A 262 -8.22 -1.32 -7.22
CA PRO A 262 -7.16 -2.22 -6.77
C PRO A 262 -5.92 -1.48 -6.27
N ARG A 263 -5.51 -0.39 -6.95
CA ARG A 263 -4.38 0.44 -6.54
C ARG A 263 -4.67 1.19 -5.25
N ALA A 264 -5.86 1.76 -5.10
CA ALA A 264 -6.27 2.47 -3.90
C ALA A 264 -6.28 1.56 -2.67
N LEU A 265 -6.77 0.31 -2.81
CA LEU A 265 -6.72 -0.67 -1.72
C LEU A 265 -5.27 -1.02 -1.33
N ALA A 266 -4.40 -1.26 -2.31
CA ALA A 266 -2.99 -1.51 -2.07
C ALA A 266 -2.31 -0.33 -1.36
N VAL A 267 -2.60 0.91 -1.77
CA VAL A 267 -2.06 2.14 -1.17
C VAL A 267 -2.57 2.34 0.25
N VAL A 268 -3.87 2.18 0.51
CA VAL A 268 -4.46 2.32 1.85
C VAL A 268 -3.87 1.29 2.82
N LEU A 269 -3.75 0.02 2.39
CA LEU A 269 -3.09 -1.00 3.20
C LEU A 269 -1.61 -0.74 3.38
N GLY A 270 -0.93 -0.28 2.32
CA GLY A 270 0.48 0.08 2.37
C GLY A 270 0.74 1.15 3.44
N LEU A 271 -0.08 2.20 3.44
CA LEU A 271 -0.01 3.29 4.40
C LEU A 271 -0.33 2.83 5.83
N LEU A 272 -1.35 1.99 6.00
CA LEU A 272 -1.73 1.45 7.31
C LEU A 272 -0.62 0.60 7.94
N LEU A 273 0.07 -0.22 7.14
CA LEU A 273 1.20 -1.04 7.57
C LEU A 273 2.47 -0.21 7.83
N LEU A 274 2.64 0.89 7.09
CA LEU A 274 3.75 1.83 7.27
C LEU A 274 3.64 2.63 8.57
N VAL A 275 2.41 2.98 8.98
CA VAL A 275 2.11 3.73 10.22
C VAL A 275 2.08 2.82 11.46
N GLU A 276 2.25 1.50 11.29
CA GLU A 276 2.26 0.56 12.41
C GLU A 276 3.22 1.00 13.53
N PRO A 277 2.79 0.99 14.80
CA PRO A 277 3.67 1.25 15.93
C PRO A 277 4.87 0.31 15.86
N ARG A 278 6.07 0.84 16.11
CA ARG A 278 7.25 -0.01 16.32
C ARG A 278 6.88 -0.93 17.47
N GLY A 279 6.81 -2.23 17.21
CA GLY A 279 6.54 -3.22 18.23
C GLY A 279 7.54 -3.01 19.35
N GLY A 280 7.07 -2.40 20.45
CA GLY A 280 7.79 -2.41 21.70
C GLY A 280 7.90 -3.87 22.09
N VAL A 281 9.11 -4.39 22.05
CA VAL A 281 9.47 -5.50 22.93
C VAL A 281 9.13 -4.97 24.32
N SER A 282 8.04 -5.48 24.87
CA SER A 282 7.73 -5.33 26.29
C SER A 282 8.92 -5.94 27.01
N ALA A 283 9.72 -5.09 27.66
CA ALA A 283 10.63 -5.53 28.70
C ALA A 283 9.81 -5.88 29.95
#